data_AF-A0A2E3W2T2-F1
#
_entry.id   AF-A0A2E3W2T2-F1
#
_cell.length_a   1.000
_cell.length_b   1.000
_cell.length_c   1.000
_cell.angle_alpha   90.00
_cell.angle_beta   90.00
_cell.angle_gamma   90.00
#
_symmetry.space_group_name_H-M   'P 1'
#
loop_
_entity.id
_entity.type
_entity.pdbx_description
1 polymer ?
#
loop_
_entity_poly.entity_id
_entity_poly.type
_entity_poly.pdbx_seq_one_letter_code
_entity_poly.pdbx_strand_id
1 'polypeptide(L)'
;MKTEISVDPKTLSASALFLVEDFKSDKDYKDTLAIISMVAGDYHLDPEVEVEELKEFVAKAKEENQSALEFIVDEEGVELELVTP
;
A
#
# COMPACT_ATOMS: atom_id res chain seq x y z
N MET A 1 6.91 1.61 11.13
CA MET A 1 6.91 1.25 9.71
C MET A 1 7.78 2.22 8.94
N LYS A 2 8.71 1.70 8.14
CA LYS A 2 9.40 2.48 7.11
C LYS A 2 8.57 2.37 5.82
N THR A 3 8.30 3.50 5.17
CA THR A 3 7.51 3.55 3.94
C THR A 3 8.32 4.25 2.86
N GLU A 4 8.31 3.69 1.66
CA GLU A 4 8.92 4.29 0.49
C GLU A 4 7.80 4.76 -0.45
N ILE A 5 7.77 6.05 -0.75
CA ILE A 5 6.79 6.64 -1.67
C ILE A 5 7.55 7.22 -2.86
N SER A 6 7.17 6.80 -4.06
CA SER A 6 7.72 7.27 -5.32
C SER A 6 6.62 7.93 -6.14
N VAL A 7 6.95 8.97 -6.91
CA VAL A 7 6.02 9.63 -7.82
C VAL A 7 6.68 9.72 -9.19
N ASP A 8 6.01 9.20 -10.22
CA ASP A 8 6.38 9.41 -11.61
C ASP A 8 5.56 10.56 -12.21
N PRO A 9 6.17 11.74 -12.44
CA PRO A 9 5.46 12.89 -12.99
C PRO A 9 5.10 12.75 -14.47
N LYS A 10 5.61 11.73 -15.19
CA LYS A 10 5.28 11.53 -16.61
C LYS A 10 3.96 10.82 -16.80
N THR A 11 3.69 9.83 -15.95
CA THR A 11 2.45 9.05 -15.92
C THR A 11 1.47 9.62 -14.90
N LEU A 12 1.92 10.57 -14.08
CA LEU A 12 1.18 11.08 -12.92
C LEU A 12 0.73 9.91 -12.04
N SER A 13 1.64 8.98 -11.73
CA SER A 13 1.34 7.88 -10.82
C SER A 13 2.24 7.96 -9.58
N ALA A 14 1.72 7.49 -8.45
CA ALA A 14 2.46 7.33 -7.22
C ALA A 14 2.49 5.86 -6.82
N SER A 15 3.60 5.39 -6.25
CA SER A 15 3.66 4.09 -5.59
C SER A 15 4.06 4.23 -4.14
N ALA A 16 3.41 3.46 -3.26
CA ALA A 16 3.71 3.39 -1.84
C ALA A 16 4.03 1.93 -1.46
N LEU A 17 5.28 1.69 -1.08
CA LEU A 17 5.79 0.37 -0.75
C LEU A 17 5.93 0.20 0.77
N PHE A 18 5.37 -0.91 1.27
CA PHE A 18 5.35 -1.28 2.69
C PHE A 18 5.93 -2.67 2.90
N LEU A 19 6.95 -2.78 3.75
CA LEU A 19 7.56 -4.07 4.07
C LEU A 19 6.64 -4.92 4.96
N VAL A 20 6.45 -6.19 4.59
CA VAL A 20 5.61 -7.15 5.32
C VAL A 20 6.09 -7.35 6.77
N GLU A 21 7.40 -7.28 7.00
CA GLU A 21 7.99 -7.44 8.34
C GLU A 21 7.64 -6.30 9.31
N ASP A 22 7.21 -5.14 8.81
CA ASP A 22 6.86 -3.98 9.62
C ASP A 22 5.43 -4.05 10.20
N PHE A 23 4.59 -4.98 9.73
CA PHE A 23 3.24 -5.19 10.24
C PHE A 23 3.25 -6.07 11.50
N LYS A 24 3.45 -5.43 12.66
CA LYS A 24 3.64 -6.11 13.97
C LYS A 24 2.45 -5.95 14.91
N SER A 25 1.59 -4.97 14.65
CA SER A 25 0.46 -4.59 15.50
C SER A 25 -0.70 -4.03 14.67
N ASP A 26 -1.90 -3.99 15.24
CA ASP A 26 -3.07 -3.37 14.60
C ASP A 26 -2.87 -1.90 14.23
N LYS A 27 -1.99 -1.19 14.93
CA LYS A 27 -1.64 0.19 14.62
C LYS A 27 -0.96 0.29 13.26
N ASP A 28 -0.10 -0.66 12.91
CA ASP A 28 0.67 -0.63 11.67
C ASP A 28 -0.25 -0.68 10.44
N TYR A 29 -1.30 -1.51 10.47
CA TYR A 29 -2.32 -1.56 9.41
C TYR A 29 -3.11 -0.25 9.29
N LYS A 30 -3.45 0.37 10.42
CA LYS A 30 -4.15 1.68 10.43
C LYS A 30 -3.25 2.79 9.89
N ASP A 31 -1.98 2.77 10.22
CA ASP A 31 -0.99 3.72 9.71
C ASP A 31 -0.81 3.55 8.19
N THR A 32 -0.69 2.31 7.71
CA THR A 32 -0.66 1.99 6.26
C THR A 32 -1.88 2.54 5.54
N LEU A 33 -3.08 2.24 6.06
CA LEU A 33 -4.31 2.74 5.45
C LEU A 33 -4.34 4.27 5.39
N ALA A 34 -3.99 4.94 6.49
CA ALA A 34 -3.92 6.40 6.52
C ALA A 34 -2.93 6.95 5.49
N ILE A 35 -1.78 6.30 5.29
CA ILE A 35 -0.80 6.70 4.28
C ILE A 35 -1.37 6.54 2.87
N ILE A 36 -1.97 5.40 2.57
CA ILE A 36 -2.59 5.15 1.26
C ILE A 36 -3.70 6.17 1.01
N SER A 37 -4.57 6.44 1.99
CA SER A 37 -5.61 7.48 1.88
C SER A 37 -5.03 8.87 1.64
N MET A 38 -3.88 9.21 2.24
CA MET A 38 -3.21 10.48 1.97
C MET A 38 -2.69 10.57 0.53
N VAL A 39 -2.11 9.49 0.00
CA VAL A 39 -1.64 9.44 -1.39
C VAL A 39 -2.83 9.48 -2.35
N ALA A 40 -3.79 8.58 -2.22
CA ALA A 40 -5.02 8.53 -3.02
C ALA A 40 -5.83 9.84 -2.98
N GLY A 41 -5.87 10.50 -1.82
CA GLY A 41 -6.54 11.78 -1.67
C GLY A 41 -5.96 12.89 -2.54
N ASP A 42 -4.65 12.88 -2.83
CA ASP A 42 -4.02 13.85 -3.76
C ASP A 42 -4.54 13.67 -5.20
N TYR A 43 -4.94 12.44 -5.53
CA TYR A 43 -5.59 12.04 -6.78
C TYR A 43 -7.11 12.18 -6.74
N HIS A 44 -7.68 12.69 -5.64
CA HIS A 44 -9.13 12.75 -5.40
C HIS A 44 -9.82 11.37 -5.42
N LEU A 45 -9.07 10.32 -5.07
CA LEU A 45 -9.55 8.95 -4.98
C LEU A 45 -9.81 8.55 -3.53
N ASP A 46 -10.80 7.69 -3.34
CA ASP A 46 -10.93 6.86 -2.15
C ASP A 46 -10.20 5.55 -2.44
N PRO A 47 -9.26 5.10 -1.58
CA PRO A 47 -8.57 3.85 -1.82
C PRO A 47 -9.48 2.61 -1.78
N GLU A 48 -10.69 2.70 -1.23
CA GLU A 48 -11.64 1.59 -1.12
C GLU A 48 -11.03 0.33 -0.44
N VAL A 49 -10.03 0.53 0.43
CA VAL A 49 -9.36 -0.55 1.19
C VAL A 49 -9.68 -0.42 2.67
N GLU A 50 -10.03 -1.53 3.32
CA GLU A 50 -10.23 -1.60 4.77
C GLU A 50 -9.05 -2.27 5.50
N VAL A 51 -8.99 -2.09 6.83
CA VAL A 51 -7.92 -2.66 7.68
C VAL A 51 -7.93 -4.19 7.64
N GLU A 52 -9.10 -4.79 7.59
CA GLU A 52 -9.32 -6.22 7.50
C GLU A 52 -8.75 -6.79 6.20
N GLU A 53 -8.97 -6.12 5.07
CA GLU A 53 -8.41 -6.49 3.78
C GLU A 53 -6.88 -6.37 3.77
N LEU A 54 -6.32 -5.31 4.37
CA LEU A 54 -4.87 -5.18 4.54
C LEU A 54 -4.27 -6.36 5.33
N LYS A 55 -4.97 -6.85 6.36
CA LYS A 55 -4.54 -8.03 7.12
C LYS A 55 -4.53 -9.29 6.25
N GLU A 56 -5.52 -9.45 5.38
CA GLU A 56 -5.58 -10.55 4.42
C GLU A 56 -4.42 -10.47 3.41
N PHE A 57 -4.12 -9.28 2.86
CA PHE A 57 -3.00 -9.09 1.94
C PHE A 57 -1.64 -9.37 2.59
N VAL A 58 -1.42 -8.90 3.83
CA VAL A 58 -0.19 -9.21 4.58
C VAL A 58 -0.07 -10.70 4.84
N ALA A 59 -1.18 -11.39 5.17
CA ALA A 59 -1.17 -12.84 5.36
C ALA A 59 -0.81 -13.57 4.05
N LYS A 60 -1.45 -13.19 2.94
CA LYS A 60 -1.17 -13.73 1.62
C LYS A 60 0.27 -13.51 1.18
N ALA A 61 0.82 -12.31 1.39
CA ALA A 61 2.22 -12.01 1.08
C ALA A 61 3.17 -12.94 1.84
N LYS A 62 2.90 -13.22 3.13
CA LYS A 62 3.68 -14.19 3.93
C LYS A 62 3.57 -15.61 3.39
N GLU A 63 2.39 -16.04 2.95
CA GLU A 63 2.19 -17.36 2.34
C GLU A 63 2.94 -17.50 1.00
N GLU A 64 2.94 -16.44 0.20
CA GLU A 64 3.57 -16.39 -1.12
C GLU A 64 5.07 -16.02 -1.09
N ASN A 65 5.65 -15.85 0.10
CA ASN A 65 7.03 -15.38 0.33
C ASN A 65 7.37 -14.04 -0.34
N GLN A 66 6.37 -13.16 -0.47
CA GLN A 66 6.56 -11.78 -0.89
C GLN A 66 6.96 -10.93 0.32
N SER A 67 7.90 -10.00 0.15
CA SER A 67 8.45 -9.20 1.26
C SER A 67 7.83 -7.82 1.38
N ALA A 68 7.03 -7.38 0.41
CA ALA A 68 6.36 -6.08 0.44
C ALA A 68 4.98 -6.08 -0.22
N LEU A 69 4.20 -5.08 0.17
CA LEU A 69 2.97 -4.62 -0.46
C LEU A 69 3.29 -3.32 -1.20
N GLU A 70 2.99 -3.24 -2.49
CA GLU A 70 3.08 -2.01 -3.27
C GLU A 70 1.68 -1.55 -3.67
N PHE A 71 1.32 -0.34 -3.26
CA PHE A 71 0.09 0.32 -3.68
C PHE A 71 0.43 1.31 -4.78
N ILE A 72 -0.16 1.13 -5.96
CA ILE A 72 0.01 2.00 -7.12
C ILE A 72 -1.26 2.85 -7.21
N VAL A 73 -1.10 4.16 -7.29
CA VAL A 73 -2.18 5.13 -7.35
C VAL A 73 -1.99 5.98 -8.60
N ASP A 74 -3.01 6.03 -9.44
CA ASP A 74 -3.05 6.89 -10.62
C ASP A 74 -4.47 7.42 -10.89
N GLU A 75 -4.74 7.92 -12.09
CA GLU A 75 -6.07 8.43 -12.45
C GLU A 75 -7.14 7.33 -12.59
N GLU A 76 -6.75 6.08 -12.79
CA GLU A 76 -7.66 4.94 -12.97
C GLU A 76 -8.11 4.37 -11.61
N GLY A 77 -7.24 4.41 -10.60
CA GLY A 77 -7.60 3.98 -9.26
C GLY A 77 -6.41 3.67 -8.36
N VAL A 78 -6.66 2.77 -7.39
CA VAL A 78 -5.64 2.20 -6.51
C VAL A 78 -5.50 0.71 -6.84
N GLU A 79 -4.30 0.29 -7.19
CA GLU A 79 -3.94 -1.10 -7.41
C GLU A 79 -3.01 -1.59 -6.29
N LEU A 80 -3.12 -2.87 -5.92
CA LEU A 80 -2.24 -3.51 -4.95
C LEU A 80 -1.49 -4.68 -5.59
N GLU A 81 -0.17 -4.65 -5.46
CA GLU A 81 0.72 -5.72 -5.89
C GLU A 81 1.49 -6.31 -4.69
N LEU A 82 1.70 -7.63 -4.71
CA LEU A 82 2.58 -8.32 -3.76
C LEU A 82 3.94 -8.51 -4.43
N VAL A 83 4.98 -7.93 -3.85
CA VAL A 83 6.30 -7.88 -4.49
C VAL A 83 7.42 -8.36 -3.58
N THR A 84 8.49 -8.83 -4.21
CA THR A 84 9.78 -9.10 -3.57
C THR A 84 10.79 -8.13 -4.18
N PRO A 85 11.08 -6.98 -3.52
CA PRO A 85 12.10 -6.03 -3.95
C PRO A 85 13.49 -6.63 -4.22
#